data_AF-A0A1A7BGL2-F1
#
_entry.id   AF-A0A1A7BGL2-F1
#
_cell.length_a   1.000
_cell.length_b   1.000
_cell.length_c   1.000
_cell.angle_alpha   90.00
_cell.angle_beta   90.00
_cell.angle_gamma   90.00
#
_symmetry.space_group_name_H-M   'P 1'
#
loop_
_entity.id
_entity.type
_entity.pdbx_description
1 polymer ?
#
loop_
_entity_poly.entity_id
_entity_poly.type
_entity_poly.pdbx_seq_one_letter_code
_entity_poly.pdbx_strand_id
1 'polypeptide(L)'
;MLSNSRFNPVPGFADFWNEIRRPNPYRWPILALSVMPVAGILYWAMGTTVYGEPERPKVTYITTFDPARTEAEIIDSNRANQEVKELREAEEARIAERKRELYKALGAATGMDVEEIERKAEAERAAEEAAEAKRREELPGQVRKPITPASESPLP
;
A
#
# COMPACT_ATOMS: atom_id res chain seq x y z
N MET A 1 -37.32 45.36 -10.35
CA MET A 1 -38.50 45.17 -9.49
C MET A 1 -38.23 44.11 -8.41
N LEU A 2 -37.28 44.37 -7.50
CA LEU A 2 -36.96 43.47 -6.37
C LEU A 2 -37.47 44.03 -5.02
N SER A 3 -38.01 45.25 -5.01
CA SER A 3 -38.35 46.00 -3.80
C SER A 3 -39.47 45.35 -2.97
N ASN A 4 -40.39 44.59 -3.62
CA ASN A 4 -41.53 43.92 -2.97
C ASN A 4 -41.41 42.38 -2.94
N SER A 5 -40.21 41.82 -3.13
CA SER A 5 -39.99 40.37 -3.00
C SER A 5 -39.84 39.97 -1.53
N ARG A 6 -40.52 38.90 -1.11
CA ARG A 6 -40.37 38.29 0.23
C ARG A 6 -38.94 37.78 0.53
N PHE A 7 -38.13 37.63 -0.52
CA PHE A 7 -36.71 37.23 -0.42
C PHE A 7 -35.77 38.45 -0.48
N ASN A 8 -36.28 39.67 -0.32
CA ASN A 8 -35.46 40.87 -0.24
C ASN A 8 -34.73 40.90 1.13
N PRO A 9 -33.40 40.82 1.19
CA PRO A 9 -32.66 40.80 2.45
C PRO A 9 -32.57 42.20 3.11
N VAL A 10 -32.82 43.26 2.34
CA VAL A 10 -32.72 44.66 2.80
C VAL A 10 -33.55 44.96 4.06
N PRO A 11 -34.86 44.59 4.15
CA PRO A 11 -35.64 44.78 5.38
C PRO A 11 -35.05 44.01 6.58
N GLY A 12 -34.55 42.79 6.38
CA GLY A 12 -33.93 42.02 7.46
C GLY A 12 -32.67 42.67 8.02
N PHE A 13 -31.83 43.24 7.15
CA PHE A 13 -30.67 44.02 7.58
C PHE A 13 -31.06 45.31 8.31
N ALA A 14 -32.12 45.99 7.86
CA ALA A 14 -32.62 47.19 8.51
C ALA A 14 -33.16 46.91 9.92
N ASP A 15 -33.93 45.82 10.08
CA ASP A 15 -34.46 45.39 11.39
C ASP A 15 -33.35 44.99 12.35
N PHE A 16 -32.36 44.22 11.88
CA PHE A 16 -31.17 43.87 12.65
C PHE A 16 -30.38 45.10 13.12
N TRP A 17 -30.20 46.07 12.24
CA TRP A 17 -29.47 47.31 12.53
C TRP A 17 -30.20 48.20 13.53
N ASN A 18 -31.54 48.24 13.47
CA ASN A 18 -32.37 48.92 14.45
C ASN A 18 -32.24 48.29 15.84
N GLU A 19 -32.23 46.96 15.94
CA GLU A 19 -32.08 46.28 17.24
C GLU A 19 -30.66 46.45 17.81
N ILE A 20 -29.62 46.42 16.97
CA ILE A 20 -28.22 46.68 17.40
C ILE A 20 -28.04 48.09 17.97
N ARG A 21 -28.68 49.09 17.36
CA ARG A 21 -28.58 50.49 17.81
C ARG A 21 -29.37 50.78 19.07
N ARG A 22 -30.22 49.85 19.52
CA ARG A 22 -31.00 50.01 20.74
C ARG A 22 -30.08 50.20 21.96
N PRO A 23 -30.36 51.14 22.86
CA PRO A 23 -29.55 51.36 24.05
C PRO A 23 -29.82 50.25 25.09
N ASN A 24 -29.16 49.11 24.91
CA ASN A 24 -29.13 48.01 25.89
C ASN A 24 -27.74 47.90 26.51
N PRO A 25 -27.60 47.91 27.85
CA PRO A 25 -26.30 47.78 28.53
C PRO A 25 -25.55 46.48 28.20
N TYR A 26 -26.27 45.40 27.85
CA TYR A 26 -25.68 44.07 27.63
C TYR A 26 -25.44 43.70 26.15
N ARG A 27 -25.65 44.63 25.21
CA ARG A 27 -25.50 44.37 23.76
C ARG A 27 -24.15 43.78 23.36
N TRP A 28 -23.06 44.35 23.86
CA TRP A 28 -21.70 43.93 23.53
C TRP A 28 -21.30 42.63 24.23
N PRO A 29 -21.58 42.44 25.54
CA PRO A 29 -21.34 41.15 26.20
C PRO A 29 -22.06 39.97 25.54
N ILE A 30 -23.34 40.11 25.21
CA ILE A 30 -24.13 39.04 24.58
C ILE A 30 -23.61 38.74 23.17
N LEU A 31 -23.31 39.79 22.39
CA LEU A 31 -22.73 39.63 21.06
C LEU A 31 -21.37 38.91 21.12
N ALA A 32 -20.48 39.34 22.01
CA ALA A 32 -19.18 38.70 22.21
C ALA A 32 -19.32 37.23 22.62
N LEU A 33 -20.22 36.92 23.56
CA LEU A 33 -20.49 35.55 23.99
C LEU A 33 -21.04 34.68 22.84
N SER A 34 -21.89 35.25 21.97
CA SER A 34 -22.46 34.53 20.82
C SER A 34 -21.42 34.23 19.73
N VAL A 35 -20.46 35.13 19.50
CA VAL A 35 -19.40 34.98 18.49
C VAL A 35 -18.25 34.08 18.96
N MET A 36 -18.03 33.99 20.27
CA MET A 36 -16.91 33.26 20.87
C MET A 36 -16.75 31.81 20.38
N PRO A 37 -17.80 30.96 20.29
CA PRO A 37 -17.63 29.57 19.86
C PRO A 37 -17.15 29.46 18.40
N VAL A 38 -17.71 30.28 17.51
CA VAL A 38 -17.35 30.27 16.08
C VAL A 38 -15.93 30.80 15.89
N ALA A 39 -15.59 31.91 16.55
CA ALA A 39 -14.24 32.46 16.52
C ALA A 39 -13.20 31.47 17.06
N GLY A 40 -13.54 30.72 18.12
CA GLY A 40 -12.68 29.68 18.68
C GLY A 40 -12.41 28.53 17.72
N ILE A 41 -13.42 28.04 17.01
CA ILE A 41 -13.25 26.98 15.99
C ILE A 41 -12.38 27.49 14.84
N LEU A 42 -12.61 28.70 14.34
CA LEU A 42 -11.82 29.28 13.25
C LEU A 42 -10.37 29.52 13.67
N TYR A 43 -10.14 30.00 14.89
CA TYR A 43 -8.80 30.15 15.45
C TYR A 43 -8.05 28.82 15.51
N TRP A 44 -8.72 27.76 15.99
CA TRP A 44 -8.16 26.41 16.03
C TRP A 44 -7.86 25.87 14.63
N ALA A 45 -8.79 26.02 13.68
CA ALA A 45 -8.61 25.57 12.31
C ALA A 45 -7.47 26.30 11.57
N MET A 46 -7.26 27.58 11.87
CA MET A 46 -6.15 28.35 11.29
C MET A 46 -4.76 27.85 11.72
N GLY A 47 -4.68 27.17 12.87
CA GLY A 47 -3.44 26.60 13.39
C GLY A 47 -3.07 25.23 12.81
N THR A 48 -3.92 24.62 11.99
CA THR A 48 -3.62 23.29 11.43
C THR A 48 -2.74 23.42 10.19
N THR A 49 -1.52 22.88 10.26
CA THR A 49 -0.67 22.69 9.09
C THR A 49 -1.03 21.36 8.43
N VAL A 50 -1.51 21.40 7.18
CA VAL A 50 -1.68 20.21 6.36
C VAL A 50 -0.43 20.06 5.51
N TYR A 51 0.40 19.07 5.82
CA TYR A 51 1.51 18.70 4.94
C TYR A 51 0.91 18.10 3.67
N GLY A 52 1.21 18.70 2.52
CA GLY A 52 0.85 18.12 1.22
C GLY A 52 1.44 16.73 1.07
N GLU A 53 0.83 15.90 0.21
CA GLU A 53 1.41 14.60 -0.12
C GLU A 53 2.87 14.81 -0.60
N PRO A 54 3.84 14.03 -0.09
CA PRO A 54 5.22 14.17 -0.50
C PRO A 54 5.35 13.95 -2.02
N GLU A 55 6.20 14.73 -2.67
CA GLU A 55 6.50 14.50 -4.09
C GLU A 55 6.96 13.06 -4.30
N ARG A 56 6.44 12.41 -5.34
CA ARG A 56 6.84 11.04 -5.67
C ARG A 56 8.35 11.00 -5.92
N PRO A 57 9.06 9.99 -5.40
CA PRO A 57 10.49 9.88 -5.61
C PRO A 57 10.81 9.72 -7.09
N LYS A 58 11.82 10.45 -7.56
CA LYS A 58 12.36 10.30 -8.91
C LYS A 58 13.28 9.08 -8.93
N VAL A 59 12.90 8.03 -9.66
CA VAL A 59 13.70 6.81 -9.81
C VAL A 59 14.51 6.89 -11.10
N THR A 60 15.84 6.87 -10.99
CA THR A 60 16.75 6.76 -12.13
C THR A 60 17.17 5.31 -12.28
N TYR A 61 16.79 4.68 -13.40
CA TYR A 61 17.24 3.33 -13.72
C TYR A 61 18.62 3.38 -14.38
N ILE A 62 19.56 2.61 -13.85
CA ILE A 62 20.87 2.39 -14.46
C ILE A 62 20.82 1.01 -15.12
N THR A 63 20.83 0.96 -16.45
CA THR A 63 20.75 -0.29 -17.20
C THR A 63 22.13 -0.65 -17.77
N THR A 64 22.51 -1.92 -17.66
CA THR A 64 23.74 -2.45 -18.28
C THR A 64 23.51 -2.92 -19.72
N PHE A 65 22.25 -3.05 -20.13
CA PHE A 65 21.89 -3.46 -21.48
C PHE A 65 21.86 -2.27 -22.44
N ASP A 66 22.25 -2.51 -23.68
CA ASP A 66 22.16 -1.54 -24.76
C ASP A 66 20.67 -1.18 -25.03
N PRO A 67 20.31 0.12 -25.07
CA PRO A 67 18.93 0.55 -25.32
C PRO A 67 18.44 0.25 -26.74
N ALA A 68 19.33 0.01 -27.70
CA ALA A 68 19.01 -0.30 -29.10
C ALA A 68 18.98 -1.81 -29.39
N ARG A 69 19.14 -2.67 -28.36
CA ARG A 69 19.07 -4.13 -28.55
C ARG A 69 17.74 -4.55 -29.14
N THR A 70 17.79 -5.45 -30.11
CA THR A 70 16.60 -5.99 -30.78
C THR A 70 15.97 -7.11 -29.97
N GLU A 71 14.67 -7.35 -30.16
CA GLU A 71 13.96 -8.45 -29.50
C GLU A 71 14.60 -9.82 -29.76
N ALA A 72 15.13 -10.03 -30.98
CA ALA A 72 15.84 -11.26 -31.34
C ALA A 72 17.09 -11.48 -30.46
N GLU A 73 17.91 -10.43 -30.27
CA GLU A 73 19.10 -10.49 -29.42
C GLU A 73 18.75 -10.73 -27.94
N ILE A 74 17.59 -10.23 -27.49
CA ILE A 74 17.07 -10.50 -26.13
C ILE A 74 16.75 -11.97 -25.96
N ILE A 75 16.00 -12.55 -26.91
CA ILE A 75 15.57 -13.94 -26.88
C ILE A 75 16.79 -14.87 -26.92
N ASP A 76 17.76 -14.58 -27.78
CA ASP A 76 18.99 -15.37 -27.90
C ASP A 76 19.83 -15.30 -26.61
N SER A 77 20.00 -14.11 -26.04
CA SER A 77 20.70 -13.94 -24.76
C SER A 77 19.99 -14.69 -23.62
N ASN A 78 18.67 -14.61 -23.55
CA ASN A 78 17.88 -15.32 -22.54
C ASN A 78 18.00 -16.84 -22.69
N ARG A 79 17.96 -17.36 -23.91
CA ARG A 79 18.12 -18.80 -24.17
C ARG A 79 19.48 -19.30 -23.71
N ALA A 80 20.55 -18.60 -24.10
CA ALA A 80 21.91 -18.96 -23.68
C ALA A 80 22.06 -18.95 -22.15
N ASN A 81 21.49 -17.94 -21.48
CA ASN A 81 21.49 -17.87 -20.02
C ASN A 81 20.67 -19.00 -19.38
N GLN A 82 19.55 -19.37 -20.00
CA GLN A 82 18.68 -20.45 -19.52
C GLN A 82 19.39 -21.81 -19.62
N GLU A 83 20.10 -22.09 -20.71
CA GLU A 83 20.90 -23.32 -20.85
C GLU A 83 21.97 -23.44 -19.77
N VAL A 84 22.72 -22.35 -19.50
CA VAL A 84 23.73 -22.33 -18.43
C VAL A 84 23.10 -22.54 -17.06
N LYS A 85 21.93 -21.94 -16.83
CA LYS A 85 21.18 -22.10 -15.59
C LYS A 85 20.75 -23.55 -15.40
N GLU A 86 20.15 -24.17 -16.42
CA GLU A 86 19.68 -25.56 -16.38
C GLU A 86 20.83 -26.54 -16.13
N LEU A 87 21.99 -26.34 -16.76
CA LEU A 87 23.19 -27.15 -16.52
C LEU A 87 23.67 -27.05 -15.07
N ARG A 88 23.64 -25.86 -14.48
CA ARG A 88 24.03 -25.65 -13.07
C ARG A 88 23.03 -26.29 -12.11
N GLU A 89 21.74 -26.11 -12.36
CA GLU A 89 20.67 -26.71 -11.55
C GLU A 89 20.74 -28.25 -11.59
N ALA A 90 20.99 -28.84 -12.76
CA ALA A 90 21.17 -30.28 -12.90
C ALA A 90 22.38 -30.80 -12.10
N GLU A 91 23.50 -30.08 -12.13
CA GLU A 91 24.70 -30.43 -11.37
C GLU A 91 24.48 -30.29 -9.86
N GLU A 92 23.83 -29.21 -9.43
CA GLU A 92 23.47 -29.00 -8.02
C GLU A 92 22.52 -30.07 -7.50
N ALA A 93 21.51 -30.47 -8.29
CA ALA A 93 20.61 -31.56 -7.97
C ALA A 93 21.38 -32.88 -7.78
N ARG A 94 22.28 -33.22 -8.72
CA ARG A 94 23.14 -34.41 -8.63
C ARG A 94 24.02 -34.38 -7.38
N ILE A 95 24.59 -33.23 -7.03
CA ILE A 95 25.40 -33.06 -5.83
C ILE A 95 24.53 -33.20 -4.57
N ALA A 96 23.33 -32.63 -4.56
CA ALA A 96 22.40 -32.71 -3.45
C ALA A 96 21.94 -34.16 -3.20
N GLU A 97 21.61 -34.91 -4.24
CA GLU A 97 21.28 -36.34 -4.15
C GLU A 97 22.45 -37.13 -3.55
N ARG A 98 23.66 -36.97 -4.09
CA ARG A 98 24.85 -37.65 -3.57
C ARG A 98 25.12 -37.29 -2.10
N LYS A 99 24.95 -36.02 -1.72
CA LYS A 99 25.08 -35.59 -0.31
C LYS A 99 24.06 -36.31 0.56
N ARG A 100 22.78 -36.35 0.16
CA ARG A 100 21.73 -37.06 0.90
C ARG A 100 22.09 -38.53 1.08
N GLU A 101 22.47 -39.22 0.01
CA GLU A 101 22.89 -40.62 0.06
C GLU A 101 24.05 -40.84 1.03
N LEU A 102 25.07 -39.98 0.98
CA LEU A 102 26.23 -40.06 1.87
C LEU A 102 25.83 -39.88 3.34
N TYR A 103 24.96 -38.92 3.64
CA TYR A 103 24.47 -38.70 5.01
C TYR A 103 23.62 -39.86 5.52
N LYS A 104 22.75 -40.44 4.67
CA LYS A 104 21.99 -41.65 5.00
C LYS A 104 22.93 -42.82 5.31
N ALA A 105 23.92 -43.05 4.44
CA ALA A 105 24.90 -44.12 4.62
C ALA A 105 25.74 -43.92 5.90
N LEU A 106 26.14 -42.69 6.19
CA LEU A 106 26.87 -42.36 7.42
C LEU A 106 26.02 -42.60 8.68
N GLY A 107 24.75 -42.16 8.68
CA GLY A 107 23.82 -42.40 9.78
C GLY A 107 23.60 -43.89 10.04
N ALA A 108 23.39 -44.68 8.98
CA ALA A 108 23.26 -46.13 9.10
C ALA A 108 24.54 -46.78 9.66
N ALA A 109 25.72 -46.34 9.20
CA ALA A 109 27.00 -46.87 9.68
C ALA A 109 27.32 -46.51 11.14
N THR A 110 26.80 -45.38 11.65
CA THR A 110 26.96 -44.98 13.06
C THR A 110 25.89 -45.55 13.99
N GLY A 111 24.98 -46.39 13.47
CA GLY A 111 23.95 -47.08 14.25
C GLY A 111 22.66 -46.28 14.44
N MET A 112 22.41 -45.26 13.61
CA MET A 112 21.17 -44.48 13.61
C MET A 112 20.12 -45.13 12.71
N ASP A 113 18.85 -45.18 13.16
CA ASP A 113 17.72 -45.68 12.35
C ASP A 113 17.23 -44.59 11.37
N VAL A 114 17.82 -44.58 10.18
CA VAL A 114 17.55 -43.59 9.13
C VAL A 114 16.12 -43.71 8.58
N GLU A 115 15.55 -44.92 8.55
CA GLU A 115 14.21 -45.18 8.03
C GLU A 115 13.13 -44.62 8.97
N GLU A 116 13.30 -44.80 10.29
CA GLU A 116 12.40 -44.20 11.27
C GLU A 116 12.45 -42.67 11.23
N ILE A 117 13.64 -42.09 11.05
CA ILE A 117 13.82 -40.63 10.95
C ILE A 117 13.15 -40.07 9.70
N GLU A 118 13.32 -40.72 8.54
CA GLU A 118 12.67 -40.31 7.30
C GLU A 118 11.14 -40.36 7.39
N ARG A 119 10.61 -41.45 7.96
CA ARG A 119 9.16 -41.60 8.17
C ARG A 119 8.59 -40.51 9.08
N LYS A 120 9.30 -40.14 10.16
CA LYS A 120 8.88 -39.02 11.04
C LYS A 120 8.95 -37.68 10.32
N ALA A 121 10.03 -37.43 9.56
CA ALA A 121 10.20 -36.20 8.81
C ALA A 121 9.14 -36.03 7.69
N GLU A 122 8.73 -37.11 7.02
CA GLU A 122 7.63 -37.09 6.05
C GLU A 122 6.29 -36.74 6.70
N ALA A 123 5.99 -37.34 7.85
CA ALA A 123 4.77 -37.04 8.60
C ALA A 123 4.74 -35.58 9.07
N GLU A 124 5.87 -35.04 9.54
CA GLU A 124 5.99 -33.63 9.93
C GLU A 124 5.83 -32.67 8.73
N ARG A 125 6.50 -32.95 7.60
CA ARG A 125 6.36 -32.14 6.37
C ARG A 125 4.92 -32.12 5.86
N ALA A 126 4.26 -33.27 5.82
CA ALA A 126 2.86 -33.36 5.38
C ALA A 126 1.92 -32.57 6.32
N ALA A 127 2.17 -32.60 7.63
CA ALA A 127 1.41 -31.83 8.60
C ALA A 127 1.64 -30.31 8.45
N GLU A 128 2.89 -29.90 8.19
CA GLU A 128 3.26 -28.51 7.97
C GLU A 128 2.66 -27.96 6.66
N GLU A 129 2.74 -28.73 5.57
CA GLU A 129 2.12 -28.38 4.28
C GLU A 129 0.60 -28.24 4.40
N ALA A 130 -0.07 -29.13 5.12
CA ALA A 130 -1.50 -29.03 5.38
C ALA A 130 -1.85 -27.81 6.24
N ALA A 131 -1.01 -27.45 7.21
CA ALA A 131 -1.18 -26.26 8.03
C ALA A 131 -0.91 -24.97 7.22
N GLU A 132 0.05 -24.97 6.30
CA GLU A 132 0.27 -23.86 5.37
C GLU A 132 -0.85 -23.69 4.36
N ALA A 133 -1.37 -24.78 3.80
CA ALA A 133 -2.51 -24.74 2.88
C ALA A 133 -3.73 -24.10 3.55
N LYS A 134 -4.05 -24.53 4.78
CA LYS A 134 -5.11 -23.91 5.60
C LYS A 134 -4.84 -22.43 5.86
N ARG A 135 -3.61 -22.05 6.24
CA ARG A 135 -3.23 -20.64 6.42
C ARG A 135 -3.40 -19.83 5.13
N ARG A 136 -3.07 -20.38 3.96
CA ARG A 136 -3.26 -19.71 2.66
C ARG A 136 -4.73 -19.55 2.30
N GLU A 137 -5.56 -20.53 2.61
CA GLU A 137 -7.02 -20.46 2.44
C GLU A 137 -7.70 -19.48 3.40
N GLU A 138 -7.17 -19.37 4.64
CA GLU A 138 -7.62 -18.41 5.67
C GLU A 138 -7.14 -16.97 5.43
N LEU A 139 -6.39 -16.69 4.37
CA LEU A 139 -6.09 -15.34 3.87
C LEU A 139 -6.98 -14.94 2.67
N PRO A 140 -8.33 -14.88 2.79
CA PRO A 140 -9.13 -14.28 1.74
C PRO A 140 -8.92 -12.76 1.73
N GLY A 141 -8.24 -12.27 0.70
CA GLY A 141 -8.43 -10.90 0.23
C GLY A 141 -7.68 -9.80 0.98
N GLN A 142 -6.34 -9.84 0.99
CA GLN A 142 -5.63 -8.57 0.86
C GLN A 142 -5.82 -8.11 -0.58
N VAL A 143 -6.95 -7.44 -0.81
CA VAL A 143 -7.33 -6.80 -2.05
C VAL A 143 -6.11 -6.04 -2.56
N ARG A 144 -5.52 -6.56 -3.65
CA ARG A 144 -4.60 -5.81 -4.50
C ARG A 144 -5.42 -4.61 -4.93
N LYS A 145 -5.24 -3.47 -4.24
CA LYS A 145 -5.96 -2.23 -4.56
C LYS A 145 -5.76 -2.04 -6.06
N PRO A 146 -6.82 -2.09 -6.89
CA PRO A 146 -6.65 -1.90 -8.31
C PRO A 146 -5.99 -0.53 -8.45
N ILE A 147 -4.83 -0.52 -9.10
CA ILE A 147 -4.23 0.72 -9.56
C ILE A 147 -5.21 1.21 -10.61
N THR A 148 -6.15 2.05 -10.20
CA THR A 148 -7.02 2.75 -11.13
C THR A 148 -6.11 3.49 -12.10
N PRO A 149 -6.12 3.17 -13.40
CA PRO A 149 -5.45 4.03 -14.36
C PRO A 149 -6.19 5.35 -14.30
N ALA A 150 -5.54 6.37 -13.72
CA ALA A 150 -6.05 7.72 -13.74
C ALA A 150 -6.09 8.14 -15.21
N SER A 151 -7.30 8.11 -15.77
CA SER A 151 -7.79 8.93 -16.86
C SER A 151 -6.74 9.34 -17.89
N GLU A 152 -6.80 8.72 -19.06
CA GLU A 152 -6.55 9.44 -20.31
C GLU A 152 -7.26 10.80 -20.23
N SER A 153 -6.49 11.87 -20.29
CA SER A 153 -7.01 13.20 -20.58
C SER A 153 -6.10 13.83 -21.64
N PRO A 154 -6.68 14.49 -22.65
CA PRO A 154 -6.04 14.68 -23.94
C PRO A 154 -5.00 15.81 -23.89
N LEU A 155 -3.92 15.61 -24.64
CA LEU A 155 -2.83 16.56 -24.84
C LEU A 155 -3.35 17.87 -25.48
N PRO A 156 -2.78 19.05 -25.13
CA PRO A 156 -2.95 20.28 -25.92
C PRO A 156 -2.25 20.20 -27.28
#